data_AF-A0A938SL91-F1
#
_entry.id   AF-A0A938SL91-F1
#
_cell.length_a   1.000
_cell.length_b   1.000
_cell.length_c   1.000
_cell.angle_alpha   90.00
_cell.angle_beta   90.00
_cell.angle_gamma   90.00
#
_symmetry.space_group_name_H-M   'P 1'
#
loop_
_entity.id
_entity.type
_entity.pdbx_description
1 polymer ?
#
loop_
_entity_poly.entity_id
_entity_poly.type
_entity_poly.pdbx_seq_one_letter_code
_entity_poly.pdbx_strand_id
1 'polypeptide(L)'
;MSICGMSAPRQQPTRDTCSRGCSELSSQELTAMSSLVEAAKRKLKLKSTLVFVGTVWAIHLLNIVLSLPMIDFPLDAFGLRPRTLAGLPGIVTMPLLHASLGHLIGNTIPLLVLLVLLAGSRERSWDIVTGIILLGGGLLWLVGRDHVHVGASGLISGLVAFLVLRGVFEKRLAAVLVAVVTFLL
;
A
#
# COMPACT_ATOMS: atom_id res chain seq x y z
N MET A 1 -64.10 -50.33 -17.96
CA MET A 1 -63.95 -49.70 -16.63
C MET A 1 -62.63 -48.95 -16.64
N SER A 2 -62.72 -47.62 -16.54
CA SER A 2 -61.62 -46.65 -16.68
C SER A 2 -60.77 -46.62 -15.40
N ILE A 3 -59.44 -46.56 -15.51
CA ILE A 3 -58.60 -46.08 -14.41
C ILE A 3 -57.85 -44.85 -14.89
N CYS A 4 -58.25 -43.76 -14.25
CA CYS A 4 -57.89 -42.38 -14.44
C CYS A 4 -56.41 -42.13 -14.09
N GLY A 5 -55.73 -41.32 -14.90
CA GLY A 5 -54.36 -40.89 -14.64
C GLY A 5 -54.26 -39.93 -13.45
N MET A 6 -53.37 -40.23 -12.51
CA MET A 6 -52.94 -39.31 -11.47
C MET A 6 -51.95 -38.29 -12.08
N SER A 7 -52.47 -37.11 -12.40
CA SER A 7 -51.69 -35.93 -12.70
C SER A 7 -51.40 -35.20 -11.37
N ALA A 8 -50.12 -35.13 -11.00
CA ALA A 8 -49.68 -34.36 -9.84
C ALA A 8 -49.94 -32.86 -10.08
N PRO A 9 -50.48 -32.11 -9.10
CA PRO A 9 -50.72 -30.69 -9.26
C PRO A 9 -49.37 -29.96 -9.36
N ARG A 10 -49.17 -29.28 -10.48
CA ARG A 10 -48.04 -28.38 -10.73
C ARG A 10 -48.23 -27.16 -9.81
N GLN A 11 -47.64 -27.20 -8.62
CA GLN A 11 -47.66 -26.06 -7.69
C GLN A 11 -46.98 -24.86 -8.38
N GLN A 12 -47.77 -23.88 -8.77
CA GLN A 12 -47.26 -22.61 -9.28
C GLN A 12 -46.59 -21.86 -8.13
N PRO A 13 -45.36 -21.36 -8.31
CA PRO A 13 -44.70 -20.55 -7.29
C PRO A 13 -45.58 -19.34 -6.96
N THR A 14 -45.77 -19.09 -5.66
CA THR A 14 -46.56 -17.96 -5.17
C THR A 14 -45.89 -16.64 -5.60
N ARG A 15 -46.64 -15.54 -5.73
CA ARG A 15 -46.07 -14.22 -6.12
C ARG A 15 -44.88 -13.82 -5.24
N ASP A 16 -44.88 -14.22 -3.97
CA ASP A 16 -43.79 -13.98 -3.02
C ASP A 16 -42.49 -14.73 -3.35
N THR A 17 -42.56 -15.88 -4.04
CA THR A 17 -41.36 -16.60 -4.48
C THR A 17 -40.70 -15.90 -5.68
N CYS A 18 -41.50 -15.28 -6.55
CA CYS A 18 -41.00 -14.54 -7.71
C CYS A 18 -40.32 -13.22 -7.30
N SER A 19 -40.88 -12.48 -6.33
CA SER A 19 -40.27 -11.22 -5.84
C SER A 19 -38.96 -11.46 -5.08
N ARG A 20 -38.89 -12.52 -4.25
CA ARG A 20 -37.65 -12.91 -3.56
C ARG A 20 -36.54 -13.29 -4.53
N GLY A 21 -36.83 -14.13 -5.53
CA GLY A 21 -35.83 -14.52 -6.54
C GLY A 21 -35.28 -13.33 -7.34
N CYS A 22 -36.11 -12.32 -7.63
CA CYS A 22 -35.67 -11.10 -8.31
C CYS A 22 -34.75 -10.23 -7.42
N SER A 23 -35.04 -10.15 -6.10
CA SER A 23 -34.19 -9.44 -5.14
C SER A 23 -32.84 -10.14 -4.86
N GLU A 24 -32.84 -11.48 -4.89
CA GLU A 24 -31.62 -12.29 -4.71
C GLU A 24 -30.72 -12.21 -5.94
N LEU A 25 -31.26 -12.22 -7.17
CA LEU A 25 -30.48 -12.00 -8.39
C LEU A 25 -29.80 -10.63 -8.38
N SER A 26 -30.53 -9.56 -8.04
CA SER A 26 -29.94 -8.22 -7.95
C SER A 26 -28.84 -8.14 -6.88
N SER A 27 -29.01 -8.82 -5.74
CA SER A 27 -27.99 -8.90 -4.69
C SER A 27 -26.75 -9.71 -5.11
N GLN A 28 -26.95 -10.79 -5.86
CA GLN A 28 -25.86 -11.60 -6.43
C GLN A 28 -25.08 -10.81 -7.48
N GLU A 29 -25.75 -10.08 -8.36
CA GLU A 29 -25.09 -9.21 -9.34
C GLU A 29 -24.33 -8.06 -8.65
N LEU A 30 -24.92 -7.44 -7.61
CA LEU A 30 -24.26 -6.38 -6.85
C LEU A 30 -23.00 -6.88 -6.12
N THR A 31 -23.07 -8.06 -5.51
CA THR A 31 -21.92 -8.68 -4.82
C THR A 31 -20.84 -9.10 -5.82
N ALA A 32 -21.21 -9.68 -6.95
CA ALA A 32 -20.28 -10.01 -8.04
C ALA A 32 -19.57 -8.74 -8.56
N MET A 33 -20.32 -7.68 -8.87
CA MET A 33 -19.76 -6.39 -9.29
C MET A 33 -18.82 -5.80 -8.24
N SER A 34 -19.20 -5.81 -6.96
CA SER A 34 -18.35 -5.31 -5.87
C SER A 34 -17.03 -6.09 -5.76
N SER A 35 -17.05 -7.41 -5.93
CA SER A 35 -15.86 -8.26 -5.87
C SER A 35 -14.89 -8.00 -7.03
N LEU A 36 -15.41 -7.76 -8.24
CA LEU A 36 -14.61 -7.40 -9.42
C LEU A 36 -13.97 -6.03 -9.26
N VAL A 37 -14.72 -5.05 -8.73
CA VAL A 37 -14.20 -3.71 -8.42
C VAL A 37 -13.07 -3.80 -7.39
N GLU A 38 -13.24 -4.56 -6.30
CA GLU A 38 -12.19 -4.73 -5.29
C GLU A 38 -10.96 -5.48 -5.85
N ALA A 39 -11.15 -6.48 -6.71
CA ALA A 39 -10.05 -7.15 -7.40
C ALA A 39 -9.29 -6.19 -8.34
N ALA A 40 -10.01 -5.34 -9.08
CA ALA A 40 -9.41 -4.35 -9.97
C ALA A 40 -8.63 -3.28 -9.19
N LYS A 41 -9.21 -2.75 -8.10
CA LYS A 41 -8.54 -1.83 -7.18
C LYS A 41 -7.27 -2.45 -6.61
N ARG A 42 -7.32 -3.71 -6.19
CA ARG A 42 -6.15 -4.43 -5.66
C ARG A 42 -5.04 -4.54 -6.70
N LYS A 43 -5.37 -4.90 -7.95
CA LYS A 43 -4.41 -4.95 -9.05
C LYS A 43 -3.79 -3.58 -9.31
N LEU A 44 -4.59 -2.52 -9.30
CA LEU A 44 -4.10 -1.15 -9.47
C LEU A 44 -3.14 -0.75 -8.34
N LYS A 45 -3.49 -1.02 -7.08
CA LYS A 45 -2.63 -0.77 -5.92
C LYS A 45 -1.30 -1.51 -6.03
N LEU A 46 -1.31 -2.80 -6.37
CA LEU A 46 -0.08 -3.58 -6.56
C LEU A 46 0.79 -3.04 -7.70
N LYS A 47 0.19 -2.68 -8.84
CA LYS A 47 0.91 -2.01 -9.93
C LYS A 47 1.56 -0.72 -9.45
N SER A 48 0.82 0.10 -8.70
CA SER A 48 1.38 1.36 -8.16
C SER A 48 2.53 1.12 -7.17
N THR A 49 2.46 0.09 -6.33
CA THR A 49 3.57 -0.31 -5.45
C THR A 49 4.83 -0.66 -6.24
N LEU A 50 4.70 -1.46 -7.30
CA LEU A 50 5.83 -1.84 -8.15
C LEU A 50 6.40 -0.62 -8.89
N VAL A 51 5.55 0.28 -9.38
CA VAL A 51 5.98 1.52 -10.03
C VAL A 51 6.75 2.41 -9.05
N PHE A 52 6.28 2.54 -7.81
CA PHE A 52 6.96 3.32 -6.77
C PHE A 52 8.35 2.75 -6.46
N VAL A 53 8.45 1.44 -6.17
CA VAL A 53 9.74 0.79 -5.93
C VAL A 53 10.66 0.92 -7.15
N GLY A 54 10.12 0.72 -8.37
CA GLY A 54 10.86 0.92 -9.61
C GLY A 54 11.38 2.36 -9.77
N THR A 55 10.61 3.36 -9.34
CA THR A 55 11.00 4.77 -9.36
C THR A 55 12.14 5.04 -8.38
N VAL A 56 12.09 4.47 -7.16
CA VAL A 56 13.20 4.56 -6.20
C VAL A 56 14.49 3.99 -6.79
N TRP A 57 14.41 2.81 -7.43
CA TRP A 57 15.56 2.22 -8.12
C TRP A 57 16.07 3.09 -9.28
N ALA A 58 15.17 3.60 -10.12
CA ALA A 58 15.53 4.46 -11.24
C ALA A 58 16.23 5.75 -10.76
N ILE A 59 15.74 6.36 -9.68
CA ILE A 59 16.35 7.55 -9.07
C ILE A 59 17.74 7.20 -8.53
N HIS A 60 17.93 6.05 -7.88
CA HIS A 60 19.24 5.66 -7.38
C HIS A 60 20.25 5.38 -8.52
N LEU A 61 19.82 4.72 -9.59
CA LEU A 61 20.65 4.52 -10.78
C LEU A 61 21.03 5.86 -11.43
N LEU A 62 20.07 6.79 -11.53
CA LEU A 62 20.34 8.14 -11.99
C LEU A 62 21.33 8.86 -11.07
N ASN A 63 21.20 8.73 -9.75
CA ASN A 63 22.11 9.31 -8.77
C ASN A 63 23.55 8.81 -8.97
N ILE A 64 23.74 7.52 -9.23
CA ILE A 64 25.06 6.94 -9.51
C ILE A 64 25.70 7.61 -10.74
N VAL A 65 24.93 7.81 -11.81
CA VAL A 65 25.43 8.46 -13.04
C VAL A 65 25.74 9.93 -12.80
N LEU A 66 24.86 10.67 -12.13
CA LEU A 66 25.03 12.10 -11.86
C LEU A 66 26.12 12.41 -10.83
N SER A 67 26.43 11.45 -9.95
CA SER A 67 27.51 11.58 -8.95
C SER A 67 28.89 11.24 -9.52
N LEU A 68 29.01 10.89 -10.80
CA LEU A 68 30.31 10.66 -11.42
C LEU A 68 31.16 11.96 -11.39
N PRO A 69 32.49 11.86 -11.28
CA PRO A 69 33.38 13.03 -11.18
C PRO A 69 33.26 14.03 -12.34
N MET A 70 32.74 13.59 -13.49
CA MET A 70 32.52 14.45 -14.66
C MET A 70 31.30 15.38 -14.51
N ILE A 71 30.31 15.00 -13.70
CA ILE A 71 29.04 15.73 -13.53
C ILE A 71 28.98 16.38 -12.13
N ASP A 72 29.45 15.69 -11.09
CA ASP A 72 29.51 16.15 -9.70
C ASP A 72 28.18 16.71 -9.17
N PHE A 73 27.08 16.01 -9.47
CA PHE A 73 25.72 16.40 -9.08
C PHE A 73 25.02 15.28 -8.27
N PRO A 74 25.38 15.11 -6.99
CA PRO A 74 24.77 14.08 -6.15
C PRO A 74 23.32 14.44 -5.82
N LEU A 75 22.37 13.60 -6.25
CA LEU A 75 20.95 13.76 -5.94
C LEU A 75 20.67 13.59 -4.44
N ASP A 76 21.53 12.88 -3.71
CA ASP A 76 21.40 12.72 -2.25
C ASP A 76 21.45 14.07 -1.50
N ALA A 77 22.00 15.12 -2.11
CA ALA A 77 21.98 16.48 -1.55
C ALA A 77 20.55 17.05 -1.43
N PHE A 78 19.58 16.52 -2.18
CA PHE A 78 18.16 16.86 -2.09
C PHE A 78 17.41 16.07 -1.00
N GLY A 79 18.14 15.37 -0.12
CA GLY A 79 17.57 14.75 1.07
C GLY A 79 17.04 15.76 2.09
N LEU A 80 16.44 15.24 3.16
CA LEU A 80 15.90 16.06 4.24
C LEU A 80 17.03 16.63 5.09
N ARG A 81 17.12 17.97 5.14
CA ARG A 81 18.02 18.68 6.05
C ARG A 81 17.20 19.33 7.18
N PRO A 82 17.32 18.84 8.43
CA PRO A 82 16.50 19.33 9.53
C PRO A 82 16.68 20.82 9.80
N ARG A 83 15.60 21.47 10.26
CA ARG A 83 15.61 22.87 10.73
C ARG A 83 16.10 23.89 9.69
N THR A 84 16.03 23.57 8.40
CA THR A 84 16.39 24.47 7.30
C THR A 84 15.27 24.57 6.26
N LEU A 85 15.01 25.78 5.76
CA LEU A 85 13.97 25.99 4.73
C LEU A 85 14.32 25.27 3.42
N ALA A 86 15.60 25.27 3.03
CA ALA A 86 16.08 24.54 1.86
C ALA A 86 15.90 23.02 1.97
N GLY A 87 15.82 22.48 3.19
CA GLY A 87 15.61 21.05 3.45
C GLY A 87 14.15 20.60 3.48
N LEU A 88 13.18 21.52 3.41
CA LEU A 88 11.74 21.18 3.44
C LEU A 88 11.29 20.31 2.25
N PRO A 89 11.69 20.57 0.99
CA PRO A 89 11.39 19.66 -0.12
C PRO A 89 11.89 18.24 0.14
N GLY A 90 12.99 18.15 0.91
CA GLY A 90 13.57 16.93 1.46
C GLY A 90 12.58 16.00 2.15
N ILE A 91 11.48 16.51 2.73
CA ILE A 91 10.43 15.68 3.35
C ILE A 91 9.85 14.68 2.34
N VAL A 92 9.61 15.12 1.11
CA VAL A 92 8.98 14.29 0.08
C VAL A 92 10.02 13.50 -0.70
N THR A 93 11.22 14.06 -0.92
CA THR A 93 12.26 13.45 -1.74
C THR A 93 13.13 12.45 -0.98
N MET A 94 13.32 12.62 0.34
CA MET A 94 14.14 11.73 1.18
C MET A 94 13.83 10.24 0.99
N PRO A 95 12.56 9.77 0.99
CA PRO A 95 12.25 8.34 0.84
C PRO A 95 12.67 7.76 -0.52
N LEU A 96 12.88 8.61 -1.53
CA LEU A 96 13.27 8.20 -2.88
C LEU A 96 14.80 8.13 -3.04
N LEU A 97 15.54 8.86 -2.21
CA LEU A 97 17.00 8.98 -2.27
C LEU A 97 17.66 7.95 -1.34
N HIS A 98 18.81 7.41 -1.74
CA HIS A 98 19.53 6.39 -0.97
C HIS A 98 21.04 6.55 -1.15
N ALA A 99 21.75 6.73 -0.03
CA ALA A 99 23.20 6.98 -0.01
C ALA A 99 24.07 5.82 -0.50
N SER A 100 23.55 4.59 -0.55
CA SER A 100 24.30 3.42 -1.05
C SER A 100 23.37 2.33 -1.56
N LEU A 101 23.92 1.47 -2.42
CA LEU A 101 23.19 0.32 -2.96
C LEU A 101 22.76 -0.65 -1.84
N GLY A 102 23.61 -0.87 -0.83
CA GLY A 102 23.28 -1.69 0.33
C GLY A 102 22.10 -1.11 1.13
N HIS A 103 22.08 0.21 1.31
CA HIS A 103 20.95 0.89 1.96
C HIS A 103 19.66 0.76 1.15
N LEU A 104 19.72 0.90 -0.19
CA LEU A 104 18.58 0.70 -1.08
C LEU A 104 18.03 -0.73 -1.02
N ILE A 105 18.90 -1.73 -1.14
CA ILE A 105 18.50 -3.15 -1.12
C ILE A 105 17.87 -3.50 0.23
N GLY A 106 18.48 -3.05 1.34
CA GLY A 106 17.96 -3.26 2.69
C GLY A 106 16.58 -2.64 2.91
N ASN A 107 16.24 -1.55 2.23
CA ASN A 107 14.91 -0.95 2.28
C ASN A 107 13.92 -1.58 1.29
N THR A 108 14.40 -2.13 0.17
CA THR A 108 13.53 -2.62 -0.91
C THR A 108 12.64 -3.78 -0.44
N ILE A 109 13.21 -4.78 0.25
CA ILE A 109 12.45 -5.96 0.70
C ILE A 109 11.38 -5.56 1.73
N PRO A 110 11.70 -4.85 2.83
CA PRO A 110 10.70 -4.45 3.80
C PRO A 110 9.62 -3.53 3.21
N LEU A 111 10.02 -2.57 2.38
CA LEU A 111 9.10 -1.64 1.74
C LEU A 111 8.11 -2.37 0.81
N LEU A 112 8.59 -3.32 0.01
CA LEU A 112 7.73 -4.12 -0.86
C LEU A 112 6.70 -4.92 -0.04
N VAL A 113 7.16 -5.62 1.00
CA VAL A 113 6.29 -6.42 1.87
C VAL A 113 5.20 -5.54 2.51
N LEU A 114 5.60 -4.45 3.17
CA LEU A 114 4.67 -3.56 3.87
C LEU A 114 3.69 -2.87 2.92
N LEU A 115 4.13 -2.41 1.75
CA LEU A 115 3.24 -1.79 0.75
C LEU A 115 2.27 -2.81 0.15
N VAL A 116 2.68 -4.07 -0.06
CA VAL A 116 1.77 -5.14 -0.52
C VAL A 116 0.74 -5.48 0.56
N LEU A 117 1.15 -5.56 1.83
CA LEU A 117 0.24 -5.73 2.97
C LEU A 117 -0.78 -4.59 3.02
N LEU A 118 -0.31 -3.35 2.90
CA LEU A 118 -1.16 -2.16 2.90
C LEU A 118 -2.08 -2.12 1.67
N ALA A 119 -1.61 -2.55 0.50
CA ALA A 119 -2.41 -2.65 -0.72
C ALA A 119 -3.53 -3.69 -0.60
N GLY A 120 -3.30 -4.75 0.19
CA GLY A 120 -4.30 -5.76 0.54
C GLY A 120 -5.33 -5.29 1.57
N SER A 121 -5.11 -4.16 2.23
CA SER A 121 -6.07 -3.57 3.16
C SER A 121 -7.15 -2.75 2.41
N ARG A 122 -8.31 -2.56 3.05
CA ARG A 122 -9.39 -1.70 2.54
C ARG A 122 -9.08 -0.20 2.67
N GLU A 123 -7.94 0.13 3.25
CA GLU A 123 -7.54 1.50 3.51
C GLU A 123 -7.09 2.23 2.24
N ARG A 124 -7.10 3.55 2.31
CA ARG A 124 -6.52 4.41 1.27
C ARG A 124 -5.00 4.41 1.39
N SER A 125 -4.38 3.40 0.77
CA SER A 125 -2.95 3.09 0.92
C SER A 125 -2.03 4.28 0.67
N TRP A 126 -2.30 5.10 -0.36
CA TRP A 126 -1.47 6.26 -0.70
C TRP A 126 -1.67 7.43 0.25
N ASP A 127 -2.88 7.68 0.76
CA ASP A 127 -3.14 8.70 1.77
C ASP A 127 -2.33 8.41 3.05
N ILE A 128 -2.22 7.12 3.42
CA ILE A 128 -1.41 6.67 4.56
C ILE A 128 0.08 6.87 4.28
N VAL A 129 0.59 6.47 3.11
CA VAL A 129 1.99 6.69 2.73
C VAL A 129 2.33 8.17 2.75
N THR A 130 1.51 9.02 2.14
CA THR A 130 1.69 10.48 2.14
C THR A 130 1.62 11.04 3.56
N GLY A 131 0.66 10.60 4.38
CA GLY A 131 0.56 11.00 5.78
C GLY A 131 1.81 10.65 6.59
N ILE A 132 2.34 9.43 6.42
CA ILE A 132 3.59 9.00 7.08
C ILE A 132 4.78 9.85 6.62
N ILE A 133 4.90 10.12 5.32
CA ILE A 133 5.99 10.93 4.77
C ILE A 133 5.92 12.35 5.34
N LEU A 134 4.75 12.99 5.32
CA LEU A 134 4.60 14.38 5.76
C LEU A 134 4.73 14.53 7.27
N LEU A 135 4.09 13.66 8.06
CA LEU A 135 4.14 13.74 9.52
C LEU A 135 5.49 13.25 10.06
N GLY A 136 5.98 12.11 9.57
CA GLY A 136 7.25 11.54 9.98
C GLY A 136 8.43 12.38 9.50
N GLY A 137 8.41 12.84 8.25
CA GLY A 137 9.41 13.75 7.71
C GLY A 137 9.33 15.14 8.34
N GLY A 138 8.14 15.67 8.61
CA GLY A 138 7.96 16.93 9.35
C GLY A 138 8.54 16.85 10.77
N LEU A 139 8.27 15.75 11.48
CA LEU A 139 8.87 15.51 12.79
C LEU A 139 10.39 15.38 12.68
N LEU A 140 10.91 14.61 11.72
CA LEU A 140 12.34 14.48 11.47
C LEU A 140 12.99 15.81 11.12
N TRP A 141 12.30 16.70 10.41
CA TRP A 141 12.78 18.03 10.12
C TRP A 141 12.88 18.90 11.38
N LEU A 142 11.95 18.74 12.34
CA LEU A 142 11.96 19.48 13.60
C LEU A 142 13.04 18.98 14.57
N VAL A 143 13.15 17.66 14.77
CA VAL A 143 13.97 17.06 15.84
C VAL A 143 15.21 16.31 15.33
N GLY A 144 15.41 16.22 14.02
CA GLY A 144 16.49 15.47 13.41
C GLY A 144 17.88 16.04 13.69
N ARG A 145 18.87 15.15 13.70
CA ARG A 145 20.31 15.48 13.81
C ARG A 145 20.75 16.32 12.62
N ASP A 146 21.74 17.18 12.80
CA ASP A 146 22.24 18.04 11.72
C ASP A 146 23.06 17.26 10.67
N HIS A 147 22.35 16.55 9.79
CA HIS A 147 22.86 15.84 8.63
C HIS A 147 21.74 15.70 7.59
N VAL A 148 22.11 15.45 6.34
CA VAL A 148 21.15 15.16 5.28
C VAL A 148 20.65 13.73 5.46
N HIS A 149 19.34 13.58 5.63
CA HIS A 149 18.69 12.29 5.76
C HIS A 149 18.16 11.86 4.40
N VAL A 150 18.53 10.65 4.00
CA VAL A 150 18.04 9.96 2.80
C VAL A 150 17.62 8.55 3.20
N GLY A 151 16.66 7.99 2.47
CA GLY A 151 16.22 6.62 2.62
C GLY A 151 14.76 6.49 3.03
N ALA A 152 14.17 5.34 2.69
CA ALA A 152 12.79 5.00 2.99
C ALA A 152 12.57 4.46 4.42
N SER A 153 13.59 4.39 5.27
CA SER A 153 13.52 3.75 6.59
C SER A 153 12.52 4.41 7.54
N GLY A 154 12.35 5.74 7.46
CA GLY A 154 11.30 6.46 8.17
C GLY A 154 9.89 6.07 7.70
N LEU A 155 9.71 5.89 6.39
CA LEU A 155 8.46 5.40 5.80
C LEU A 155 8.17 3.95 6.22
N ILE A 156 9.18 3.07 6.21
CA ILE A 156 9.08 1.67 6.68
C ILE A 156 8.63 1.66 8.15
N SER A 157 9.28 2.43 9.01
CA SER A 157 8.94 2.50 10.44
C SER A 157 7.50 2.97 10.66
N GLY A 158 7.05 3.99 9.91
CA GLY A 158 5.67 4.46 9.95
C GLY A 158 4.66 3.43 9.43
N LEU A 159 4.99 2.70 8.37
CA LEU A 159 4.14 1.63 7.81
C LEU A 159 4.01 0.47 8.79
N VAL A 160 5.11 0.06 9.44
CA VAL A 160 5.11 -0.95 10.50
C VAL A 160 4.20 -0.52 11.64
N ALA A 161 4.38 0.70 12.17
CA ALA A 161 3.55 1.21 13.25
C ALA A 161 2.05 1.23 12.87
N PHE A 162 1.73 1.70 11.66
CA PHE A 162 0.36 1.71 11.15
C PHE A 162 -0.23 0.29 11.06
N LEU A 163 0.49 -0.65 10.43
CA LEU A 163 0.01 -2.02 10.22
C LEU A 163 -0.11 -2.81 11.53
N VAL A 164 0.79 -2.58 12.49
CA VAL A 164 0.71 -3.17 13.83
C VAL A 164 -0.54 -2.66 14.54
N LEU A 165 -0.73 -1.34 14.62
CA LEU A 165 -1.91 -0.76 15.26
C LEU A 165 -3.19 -1.26 14.61
N ARG A 166 -3.26 -1.22 13.28
CA ARG A 166 -4.43 -1.69 12.54
C ARG A 166 -4.68 -3.19 12.75
N GLY A 167 -3.62 -3.99 12.69
CA GLY A 167 -3.70 -5.43 12.90
C GLY A 167 -4.16 -5.80 14.30
N VAL A 168 -3.76 -5.05 15.32
CA VAL A 168 -4.27 -5.21 16.70
C VAL A 168 -5.76 -4.86 16.77
N PHE A 169 -6.18 -3.73 16.22
CA PHE A 169 -7.60 -3.33 16.22
C PHE A 169 -8.51 -4.29 15.44
N GLU A 170 -8.03 -4.81 14.31
CA GLU A 170 -8.77 -5.79 13.49
C GLU A 170 -8.60 -7.25 13.95
N LYS A 171 -7.84 -7.50 15.03
CA LYS A 171 -7.49 -8.85 15.52
C LYS A 171 -6.81 -9.73 14.46
N ARG A 172 -6.04 -9.13 13.56
CA ARG A 172 -5.27 -9.79 12.49
C ARG A 172 -3.82 -10.01 12.90
N LEU A 173 -3.59 -10.95 13.83
CA LEU A 173 -2.26 -11.21 14.39
C LEU A 173 -1.21 -11.60 13.34
N ALA A 174 -1.60 -12.28 12.26
CA ALA A 174 -0.69 -12.62 11.17
C ALA A 174 -0.10 -11.37 10.48
N ALA A 175 -0.91 -10.31 10.28
CA ALA A 175 -0.45 -9.07 9.68
C ALA A 175 0.51 -8.31 10.62
N VAL A 176 0.23 -8.34 11.93
CA VAL A 176 1.13 -7.80 12.96
C VAL A 176 2.47 -8.52 12.94
N LEU A 177 2.46 -9.86 12.92
CA LEU A 177 3.68 -10.66 12.94
C LEU A 177 4.53 -10.40 11.69
N VAL A 178 3.92 -10.38 10.50
CA VAL A 178 4.64 -10.05 9.27
C VAL A 178 5.24 -8.64 9.34
N ALA A 179 4.51 -7.63 9.82
CA ALA A 179 5.04 -6.28 9.95
C ALA A 179 6.23 -6.20 10.93
N VAL A 180 6.15 -6.87 12.08
CA VAL A 180 7.22 -6.91 13.09
C VAL A 180 8.44 -7.66 12.58
N VAL A 181 8.26 -8.85 11.98
CA VAL A 181 9.38 -9.61 11.40
C VAL A 181 10.06 -8.80 10.29
N THR A 182 9.27 -8.12 9.46
CA THR A 182 9.79 -7.26 8.39
C THR A 182 10.63 -6.10 8.91
N PHE A 183 10.33 -5.57 10.10
CA PHE A 183 11.14 -4.53 10.74
C PHE A 183 12.48 -5.03 11.28
N LEU A 184 12.59 -6.33 11.56
CA LEU A 184 13.79 -6.96 12.11
C LEU A 184 14.75 -7.50 11.04
N LEU A 185 14.35 -7.47 9.76
CA LEU A 185 15.15 -7.85 8.59
C LEU A 185 16.04 -6.69 8.14
#